data_AF-A0A944VRZ7-F1
#
_entry.id   AF-A0A944VRZ7-F1
#
_cell.length_a   1.000
_cell.length_b   1.000
_cell.length_c   1.000
_cell.angle_alpha   90.00
_cell.angle_beta   90.00
_cell.angle_gamma   90.00
#
_symmetry.space_group_name_H-M   'P 1'
#
loop_
_entity.id
_entity.type
_entity.pdbx_description
1 polymer ?
#
loop_
_entity_poly.entity_id
_entity_poly.type
_entity_poly.pdbx_seq_one_letter_code
_entity_poly.pdbx_strand_id
1 'polypeptide(L)'
;MKLNSNTHDILKNFSEINTNILIKPGSELNTISTMRNIFAKATISESFDSEFGIYDLNEFLSVVSSLDKPELTLEDKHMTIS
;
A
#
# COMPACT_ATOMS: atom_id res chain seq x y z
N MET A 1 -6.11 1.10 -11.06
CA MET A 1 -6.62 1.87 -9.90
C MET A 1 -5.68 3.01 -9.56
N LYS A 2 -6.19 4.10 -8.96
CA LYS A 2 -5.37 5.26 -8.55
C LYS A 2 -5.34 5.37 -7.03
N LEU A 3 -4.15 5.55 -6.48
CA LEU A 3 -3.99 5.87 -5.06
C LEU A 3 -4.23 7.36 -4.86
N ASN A 4 -5.15 7.70 -3.97
CA ASN A 4 -5.33 9.09 -3.59
C ASN A 4 -4.25 9.51 -2.57
N SER A 5 -4.11 10.82 -2.36
CA SER A 5 -3.10 11.38 -1.44
C SER A 5 -3.26 10.89 0.00
N ASN A 6 -4.48 10.73 0.50
CA ASN A 6 -4.74 10.23 1.85
C ASN A 6 -4.29 8.77 2.03
N THR A 7 -4.57 7.91 1.05
CA THR A 7 -4.11 6.51 1.05
C THR A 7 -2.59 6.43 0.96
N HIS A 8 -1.97 7.28 0.14
CA HIS A 8 -0.51 7.40 0.08
C HIS A 8 0.09 7.78 1.45
N ASP A 9 -0.48 8.78 2.13
CA ASP A 9 0.01 9.23 3.43
C ASP A 9 -0.16 8.17 4.52
N ILE A 10 -1.27 7.44 4.50
CA ILE A 10 -1.50 6.28 5.38
C ILE A 10 -0.44 5.21 5.14
N LEU A 11 -0.19 4.83 3.88
CA LEU A 11 0.83 3.85 3.53
C LEU A 11 2.23 4.32 3.92
N LYS A 12 2.53 5.63 3.77
CA LYS A 12 3.81 6.21 4.20
C LYS A 12 3.96 6.17 5.72
N ASN A 13 2.90 6.40 6.48
CA ASN A 13 2.94 6.20 7.93
C ASN A 13 3.14 4.72 8.30
N PHE A 14 2.50 3.80 7.58
CA PHE A 14 2.61 2.37 7.83
C PHE A 14 4.01 1.83 7.52
N SER A 15 4.72 2.42 6.55
CA SER A 15 6.10 2.01 6.21
C SER A 15 7.11 2.28 7.33
N GLU A 16 6.80 3.22 8.24
CA GLU A 16 7.59 3.47 9.45
C GLU A 16 7.30 2.44 10.57
N ILE A 17 6.18 1.71 10.49
CA ILE A 17 5.82 0.64 11.43
C ILE A 17 6.37 -0.71 10.96
N ASN A 18 6.22 -1.01 9.67
CA ASN A 18 6.75 -2.20 9.03
C ASN A 18 7.04 -1.88 7.56
N THR A 19 8.22 -2.26 7.08
CA THR A 19 8.65 -1.97 5.72
C THR A 19 7.91 -2.79 4.66
N ASN A 20 7.20 -3.85 5.05
CA ASN A 20 6.31 -4.62 4.17
C ASN A 20 4.84 -4.48 4.60
N ILE A 21 3.94 -4.76 3.67
CA ILE A 21 2.49 -4.80 3.93
C ILE A 21 1.82 -5.87 3.06
N LEU A 22 0.82 -6.55 3.65
CA LEU A 22 -0.12 -7.39 2.92
C LEU A 22 -1.41 -6.61 2.74
N ILE A 23 -1.74 -6.30 1.48
CA ILE A 23 -2.98 -5.64 1.10
C ILE A 23 -4.02 -6.72 0.83
N LYS A 24 -5.19 -6.62 1.46
CA LYS A 24 -6.31 -7.53 1.27
C LYS A 24 -7.42 -6.85 0.46
N PRO A 25 -8.29 -7.62 -0.21
CA PRO A 25 -9.45 -7.05 -0.89
C PRO A 25 -10.32 -6.23 0.06
N GLY A 26 -10.85 -5.11 -0.43
CA GLY A 26 -11.64 -4.15 0.33
C GLY A 26 -10.90 -2.84 0.61
N SER A 27 -11.42 -2.06 1.55
CA SER A 27 -10.98 -0.69 1.85
C SER A 27 -10.27 -0.55 3.20
N GLU A 28 -9.78 -1.66 3.76
CA GLU A 28 -9.11 -1.67 5.06
C GLU A 28 -7.63 -2.03 4.92
N LEU A 29 -6.78 -1.16 5.44
CA LEU A 29 -5.35 -1.36 5.54
C LEU A 29 -4.98 -1.62 6.99
N ASN A 30 -4.04 -2.53 7.21
CA ASN A 30 -3.47 -2.78 8.53
C ASN A 30 -1.99 -3.15 8.43
N THR A 31 -1.24 -2.86 9.49
CA THR A 31 0.16 -3.23 9.62
C THR A 31 0.48 -3.54 11.08
N ILE A 32 1.47 -4.41 11.28
CA ILE A 32 2.01 -4.75 12.59
C ILE A 32 3.54 -4.66 12.51
N SER A 33 4.13 -4.00 13.49
CA SER A 33 5.58 -3.95 13.65
C SER A 33 6.19 -5.35 13.74
N THR A 34 7.46 -5.48 13.33
CA THR A 34 8.19 -6.76 13.41
C THR A 34 8.25 -7.31 14.84
N MET A 35 8.37 -6.42 15.84
CA MET A 35 8.36 -6.77 17.26
C MET A 35 6.96 -7.07 17.83
N ARG A 36 5.90 -6.91 17.02
CA ARG A 36 4.50 -7.16 17.37
C ARG A 36 3.98 -6.37 18.57
N ASN A 37 4.49 -5.15 18.76
CA ASN A 37 4.08 -4.26 19.86
C ASN A 37 3.33 -2.99 19.38
N ILE A 38 3.44 -2.66 18.10
CA ILE A 38 2.69 -1.59 17.43
C ILE A 38 1.81 -2.22 16.35
N PHE A 39 0.52 -1.86 16.37
CA PHE A 39 -0.48 -2.21 15.36
C PHE A 39 -1.19 -0.94 14.91
N ALA A 40 -1.39 -0.79 13.61
CA ALA A 40 -2.17 0.30 13.04
C ALA A 40 -3.18 -0.25 12.01
N LYS A 41 -4.32 0.44 11.92
CA LYS A 41 -5.41 0.11 11.02
C LYS A 41 -6.06 1.40 10.52
N ALA A 42 -6.40 1.43 9.24
CA ALA A 42 -7.05 2.57 8.60
C ALA A 42 -8.06 2.08 7.57
N THR A 43 -9.16 2.82 7.44
CA THR A 43 -10.11 2.66 6.34
C THR A 43 -9.84 3.74 5.31
N ILE A 44 -9.72 3.35 4.04
CA ILE A 44 -9.52 4.23 2.90
C ILE A 44 -10.82 4.37 2.09
N SER A 45 -10.88 5.37 1.20
CA SER A 45 -12.07 5.64 0.40
C SER A 45 -12.21 4.72 -0.81
N GLU A 46 -11.10 4.32 -1.42
CA GLU A 46 -11.05 3.33 -2.49
C GLU A 46 -10.97 1.90 -1.91
N SER A 47 -11.10 0.91 -2.79
CA SER A 47 -10.94 -0.50 -2.45
C SER A 47 -9.94 -1.17 -3.37
N PHE A 48 -9.24 -2.18 -2.84
CA PHE A 48 -8.46 -3.13 -3.63
C PHE A 48 -9.32 -4.34 -3.99
N ASP A 49 -9.18 -4.84 -5.21
CA ASP A 49 -9.99 -5.97 -5.71
C ASP A 49 -9.33 -7.33 -5.45
N SER A 50 -8.04 -7.36 -5.13
CA SER A 50 -7.23 -8.58 -4.99
C SER A 50 -6.21 -8.46 -3.86
N GLU A 51 -5.80 -9.61 -3.33
CA GLU A 51 -4.77 -9.69 -2.30
C GLU A 51 -3.37 -9.63 -2.93
N PHE A 52 -2.47 -8.83 -2.36
CA PHE A 52 -1.07 -8.77 -2.80
C PHE A 52 -0.16 -8.25 -1.69
N GLY A 53 1.11 -8.64 -1.74
CA GLY A 53 2.14 -8.19 -0.81
C GLY A 53 3.08 -7.17 -1.45
N ILE A 54 3.46 -6.15 -0.67
CA ILE A 54 4.55 -5.24 -1.01
C ILE A 54 5.68 -5.50 -0.01
N TYR A 55 6.85 -5.90 -0.51
CA TYR A 55 8.00 -6.25 0.33
C TYR A 55 8.77 -5.01 0.83
N ASP A 56 8.98 -4.03 -0.04
CA ASP A 56 9.52 -2.73 0.30
C ASP A 56 8.51 -1.63 -0.03
N LEU A 57 7.77 -1.21 1.00
CA LEU A 57 6.74 -0.19 0.90
C LEU A 57 7.33 1.20 0.65
N ASN A 58 8.54 1.49 1.14
CA ASN A 58 9.17 2.78 0.89
C ASN A 58 9.60 2.90 -0.58
N GLU A 59 10.21 1.84 -1.13
CA GLU A 59 10.58 1.79 -2.55
C GLU A 59 9.34 1.91 -3.44
N PHE A 60 8.29 1.14 -3.14
CA PHE A 60 7.02 1.21 -3.87
C PHE A 60 6.44 2.64 -3.89
N LEU A 61 6.33 3.29 -2.73
CA LEU A 61 5.78 4.65 -2.65
C LEU A 61 6.66 5.68 -3.36
N SER A 62 7.99 5.48 -3.37
CA SER A 62 8.91 6.32 -4.13
C SER A 62 8.67 6.22 -5.64
N VAL A 63 8.43 5.01 -6.16
CA VAL A 63 8.12 4.80 -7.58
C VAL A 63 6.77 5.44 -7.93
N VAL A 64 5.74 5.19 -7.14
CA VAL A 64 4.40 5.79 -7.34
C VAL A 64 4.48 7.32 -7.35
N SER A 65 5.22 7.92 -6.41
CA SER A 65 5.37 9.38 -6.32
C SER A 65 6.18 10.01 -7.46
N SER A 66 6.98 9.22 -8.18
CA SER A 66 7.85 9.71 -9.26
C SER A 66 7.12 9.93 -10.59
N LEU A 67 5.90 9.40 -10.73
CA LEU A 67 5.09 9.47 -11.94
C LEU A 67 3.98 10.53 -11.80
N ASP A 68 3.59 11.16 -12.91
CA ASP A 68 2.43 12.07 -12.92
C ASP A 68 1.14 11.25 -13.04
N LYS A 69 0.34 11.23 -11.96
CA LYS A 69 -0.95 10.51 -11.86
C LYS A 69 -0.83 9.01 -12.18
N PRO A 70 -0.01 8.25 -11.44
CA PRO A 70 0.21 6.83 -11.67
C PRO A 70 -1.08 6.02 -11.60
N GLU A 71 -1.16 5.00 -12.44
CA GLU A 71 -2.16 3.96 -12.41
C GLU A 71 -1.53 2.60 -12.07
N LEU A 72 -2.13 1.92 -11.09
CA LEU A 72 -1.75 0.60 -10.65
C LEU A 72 -2.66 -0.46 -11.28
N THR A 73 -2.08 -1.40 -11.99
CA THR A 73 -2.79 -2.55 -12.55
C THR A 73 -2.21 -3.83 -11.97
N LEU A 74 -3.05 -4.57 -11.24
CA LEU A 74 -2.67 -5.88 -10.72
C LEU A 74 -2.99 -6.98 -11.73
N GLU A 75 -1.99 -7.79 -12.00
CA GLU A 75 -2.07 -9.00 -12.81
C GLU A 75 -1.75 -10.22 -11.93
N ASP A 76 -1.94 -11.44 -12.44
CA ASP A 76 -1.77 -12.69 -11.68
C ASP A 76 -0.41 -12.85 -10.97
N LYS A 77 0.66 -12.27 -11.52
CA LYS A 77 2.04 -12.48 -11.06
C LYS A 77 2.84 -11.21 -10.80
N HIS A 78 2.31 -10.06 -11.20
CA HIS A 78 3.02 -8.79 -11.11
C HIS A 78 2.03 -7.63 -11.08
N MET A 79 2.54 -6.47 -10.69
CA MET A 79 1.82 -5.21 -10.78
C MET A 79 2.53 -4.32 -11.79
N THR A 80 1.75 -3.68 -12.66
CA THR A 80 2.24 -2.62 -13.54
C THR A 80 1.90 -1.27 -12.93
N ILE A 81 2.87 -0.35 -12.94
CA ILE A 81 2.72 1.05 -12.56
C ILE A 81 2.97 1.87 -13.82
N SER A 82 1.96 2.59 -14.30
CA SER A 82 2.00 3.37 -15.56
C SER A 82 1.54 4.80 -15.40
#